data_AF-K1TVU2-F1
#
_entry.id   AF-K1TVU2-F1
#
_cell.length_a   1.000
_cell.length_b   1.000
_cell.length_c   1.000
_cell.angle_alpha   90.00
_cell.angle_beta   90.00
_cell.angle_gamma   90.00
#
_symmetry.space_group_name_H-M   'P 1'
#
loop_
_entity.id
_entity.type
_entity.pdbx_description
1 polymer ?
#
loop_
_entity_poly.entity_id
_entity_poly.type
_entity_poly.pdbx_seq_one_letter_code
_entity_poly.pdbx_strand_id
1 'polypeptide(L)'
;MRTDKIRKYLIPNIPYLFILWAFLKLGTAYRLAAGNDFAHKLIGLGQTIGPAFADFAPGLAPLDWLVGIVGAVGFRLLIYFKSKNAKKFRRDAEYGSARWGTEKDIKPFVDPKFENNVILTGTEFLTMNTRPKIPANARNLNCCIIGSSGSGKTRF
;
A
#
# COMPACT_ATOMS: atom_id res chain seq x y z
N MET A 1 7.46 -2.07 21.40
CA MET A 1 6.44 -1.00 21.35
C MET A 1 6.91 0.31 20.71
N ARG A 2 8.04 0.95 21.09
CA ARG A 2 8.51 2.20 20.44
C ARG A 2 9.15 1.98 19.06
N THR A 3 9.91 0.90 18.91
CA THR A 3 10.60 0.49 17.67
C THR A 3 9.65 0.04 16.56
N ASP A 4 8.50 -0.54 16.89
CA ASP A 4 7.50 -1.02 15.92
C ASP A 4 6.85 0.14 15.15
N LYS A 5 6.60 1.25 15.85
CA LYS A 5 6.10 2.49 15.23
C LYS A 5 7.13 3.07 14.27
N ILE A 6 8.40 3.11 14.68
CA ILE A 6 9.50 3.65 13.87
C ILE A 6 9.71 2.83 12.59
N ARG A 7 9.76 1.49 12.70
CA ARG A 7 9.87 0.59 11.54
C ARG A 7 8.71 0.75 10.56
N LYS A 8 7.48 0.92 11.06
CA LYS A 8 6.28 1.13 10.23
C LYS A 8 6.36 2.38 9.33
N TYR A 9 7.05 3.44 9.77
CA TYR A 9 7.21 4.65 8.98
C TYR A 9 8.52 4.67 8.18
N LEU A 10 9.61 4.10 8.69
CA LEU A 10 10.89 4.10 7.98
C LEU A 10 10.89 3.14 6.78
N ILE A 11 10.48 1.89 6.97
CA ILE A 11 10.61 0.84 5.96
C ILE A 11 9.91 1.21 4.64
N PRO A 12 8.66 1.72 4.66
CA PRO A 12 7.99 2.11 3.42
C PRO A 12 8.59 3.35 2.76
N ASN A 13 9.34 4.17 3.49
CA ASN A 13 9.90 5.43 2.97
C ASN A 13 11.33 5.30 2.43
N ILE A 14 12.07 4.24 2.80
CA ILE A 14 13.44 3.97 2.32
C ILE A 14 13.55 4.01 0.78
N PRO A 15 12.65 3.40 0.00
CA PRO A 15 12.75 3.47 -1.46
C PRO A 15 12.74 4.90 -2.01
N TYR A 16 11.98 5.81 -1.40
CA TYR A 16 11.94 7.20 -1.84
C TYR A 16 13.24 7.96 -1.56
N LEU A 17 14.03 7.55 -0.55
CA LEU A 17 15.37 8.10 -0.33
C LEU A 17 16.34 7.66 -1.42
N PHE A 18 16.24 6.42 -1.90
CA PHE A 18 17.03 5.95 -3.06
C PHE A 18 16.65 6.70 -4.33
N ILE A 19 15.35 6.95 -4.54
CA ILE A 19 14.86 7.74 -5.67
C ILE A 19 15.35 9.18 -5.57
N LEU A 20 15.25 9.80 -4.40
CA LEU A 20 15.80 11.14 -4.13
C LEU A 20 17.29 11.20 -4.49
N TRP A 21 18.08 10.24 -4.02
CA TRP A 21 19.51 10.14 -4.31
C TRP A 21 19.77 9.97 -5.82
N ALA A 22 19.02 9.11 -6.50
CA ALA A 22 19.17 8.89 -7.95
C ALA A 22 18.87 10.17 -8.75
N PHE A 23 17.79 10.89 -8.44
CA PHE A 23 17.47 12.16 -9.10
C PHE A 23 18.47 13.27 -8.76
N LEU A 24 19.01 13.28 -7.54
CA LEU A 24 20.08 14.21 -7.16
C LEU A 24 21.35 13.93 -7.98
N LYS A 25 21.70 12.66 -8.20
CA LYS A 25 22.83 12.26 -9.05
C LYS A 25 22.62 12.62 -10.52
N LEU A 26 21.40 12.52 -11.03
CA LEU A 26 21.04 13.04 -12.35
C LEU A 26 21.19 14.57 -12.44
N GLY A 27 20.85 15.30 -11.37
CA GLY A 27 21.14 16.74 -11.26
C GLY A 27 22.63 17.04 -11.35
N THR A 28 23.45 16.28 -10.62
CA THR A 28 24.92 16.43 -10.67
C THR A 28 25.48 16.12 -12.06
N ALA A 29 24.97 15.09 -12.75
CA ALA A 29 25.35 14.75 -14.12
C ALA A 29 24.98 15.88 -15.10
N TYR A 30 23.76 16.42 -14.99
CA TYR A 30 23.30 17.54 -15.81
C TYR A 30 24.16 18.80 -15.64
N ARG A 31 24.65 19.05 -14.42
CA ARG A 31 25.57 20.17 -14.17
C ARG A 31 26.96 19.91 -14.76
N LEU A 32 27.47 18.68 -14.69
CA LEU A 32 28.78 18.30 -15.21
C LEU A 32 28.80 18.16 -16.75
N ALA A 33 27.62 17.98 -17.38
CA ALA A 33 27.49 17.90 -18.82
C ALA A 33 27.91 19.20 -19.52
N ALA A 34 28.78 19.06 -20.52
CA ALA A 34 29.23 20.17 -21.35
C ALA A 34 28.12 20.68 -22.27
N GLY A 35 28.03 22.00 -22.45
CA GLY A 35 27.05 22.66 -23.33
C GLY A 35 26.35 23.83 -22.64
N ASN A 36 26.01 24.87 -23.40
CA ASN A 36 25.30 26.04 -22.88
C ASN A 36 23.76 25.89 -23.01
N ASP A 37 23.31 25.13 -24.01
CA ASP A 37 21.88 24.87 -24.26
C ASP A 37 21.40 23.58 -23.60
N PHE A 38 20.11 23.56 -23.24
CA PHE A 38 19.44 22.44 -22.60
C PHE A 38 19.56 21.13 -23.40
N ALA A 39 19.38 21.18 -24.72
CA ALA A 39 19.48 20.00 -25.59
C ALA A 39 20.90 19.43 -25.63
N HIS A 40 21.93 20.30 -25.69
CA HIS A 40 23.33 19.87 -25.68
C HIS A 40 23.73 19.26 -24.34
N LYS A 41 23.25 19.82 -23.22
CA LYS A 41 23.44 19.22 -21.89
C LYS A 41 22.74 17.87 -21.72
N LEU A 42 21.57 17.66 -22.32
CA LEU A 42 20.89 16.36 -22.29
C LEU A 42 21.67 15.28 -23.04
N ILE A 43 22.29 15.62 -24.17
CA ILE A 43 23.15 14.69 -24.94
C ILE A 43 24.43 14.37 -24.15
N GLY A 44 25.05 15.37 -23.52
CA GLY A 44 26.23 15.21 -22.66
C GLY A 44 25.95 14.49 -21.33
N LEU A 45 24.68 14.35 -20.95
CA LEU A 45 24.25 13.66 -19.73
C LEU A 45 24.63 12.16 -19.79
N GLY A 46 24.49 11.52 -20.96
CA GLY A 46 24.87 10.13 -21.17
C GLY A 46 26.35 9.83 -20.85
N GLN A 47 27.23 10.80 -21.10
CA GLN A 47 28.67 10.69 -20.84
C GLN A 47 29.06 11.03 -19.39
N THR A 48 28.24 11.80 -18.70
CA THR A 48 28.51 12.30 -17.34
C THR A 48 27.77 11.55 -16.23
N ILE A 49 26.87 10.62 -16.58
CA ILE A 49 26.23 9.70 -15.63
C ILE A 49 27.27 8.83 -14.92
N GLY A 50 28.21 8.20 -15.63
CA GLY A 50 29.23 7.35 -15.02
C GLY A 50 30.01 8.08 -13.92
N PRO A 51 30.63 9.24 -14.21
CA PRO A 51 31.32 10.07 -13.23
C PRO A 51 30.41 10.58 -12.10
N ALA A 52 29.17 10.98 -12.39
CA ALA A 52 28.25 11.49 -11.38
C ALA A 52 27.86 10.43 -10.34
N PHE A 53 27.77 9.16 -10.76
CA PHE A 53 27.46 8.02 -9.90
C PHE A 53 28.70 7.35 -9.29
N ALA A 54 29.92 7.76 -9.65
CA ALA A 54 31.16 7.22 -9.09
C ALA A 54 31.29 7.52 -7.59
N ASP A 55 30.84 8.71 -7.16
CA ASP A 55 30.78 9.07 -5.75
C ASP A 55 29.40 8.76 -5.16
N PHE A 56 29.36 8.09 -4.01
CA PHE A 56 28.10 7.84 -3.31
C PHE A 56 27.56 9.09 -2.60
N ALA A 57 28.44 10.00 -2.18
CA ALA A 57 28.07 11.19 -1.43
C ALA A 57 27.27 12.20 -2.29
N PRO A 58 26.17 12.76 -1.78
CA PRO A 58 25.45 13.83 -2.46
C PRO A 58 26.25 15.15 -2.35
N GLY A 59 26.36 15.88 -3.46
CA GLY A 59 26.92 17.23 -3.44
C GLY A 59 26.01 18.23 -2.72
N LEU A 60 26.56 19.33 -2.19
CA LEU A 60 25.82 20.37 -1.46
C LEU A 60 25.16 21.42 -2.37
N ALA A 61 24.95 21.11 -3.64
CA ALA A 61 24.52 22.10 -4.61
C ALA A 61 23.00 22.29 -4.61
N PRO A 62 22.49 23.52 -4.44
CA PRO A 62 21.05 23.75 -4.28
C PRO A 62 20.19 23.24 -5.45
N LEU A 63 20.69 23.35 -6.69
CA LEU A 63 19.97 22.89 -7.89
C LEU A 63 19.84 21.37 -7.95
N ASP A 64 20.89 20.64 -7.56
CA ASP A 64 20.88 19.16 -7.56
C ASP A 64 19.86 18.64 -6.53
N TRP A 65 19.79 19.30 -5.36
CA TRP A 65 18.79 19.01 -4.33
C TRP A 65 17.37 19.34 -4.80
N LEU A 66 17.17 20.45 -5.53
CA LEU A 66 15.88 20.79 -6.11
C LEU A 66 15.40 19.71 -7.09
N VAL A 67 16.27 19.28 -8.02
CA VAL A 67 15.97 18.21 -8.99
C VAL A 67 15.67 16.89 -8.25
N GLY A 68 16.46 16.56 -7.24
CA GLY A 68 16.21 15.42 -6.36
C GLY A 68 14.82 15.44 -5.73
N ILE A 69 14.47 16.55 -5.04
CA ILE A 69 13.20 16.69 -4.32
C ILE A 69 12.02 16.64 -5.29
N VAL A 70 12.08 17.37 -6.41
CA VAL A 70 11.00 17.36 -7.42
C VAL A 70 10.82 15.97 -8.00
N GLY A 71 11.91 15.25 -8.33
CA GLY A 71 11.86 13.88 -8.82
C GLY A 71 11.24 12.91 -7.80
N ALA A 72 11.67 12.98 -6.53
CA ALA A 72 11.14 12.14 -5.47
C ALA A 72 9.65 12.41 -5.18
N VAL A 73 9.23 13.68 -5.16
CA VAL A 73 7.83 14.07 -4.96
C VAL A 73 6.98 13.62 -6.14
N GLY A 74 7.43 13.87 -7.38
CA GLY A 74 6.74 13.42 -8.58
C GLY A 74 6.54 11.91 -8.60
N PHE A 75 7.60 11.14 -8.29
CA PHE A 75 7.52 9.68 -8.22
C PHE A 75 6.58 9.20 -7.11
N ARG A 76 6.60 9.85 -5.93
CA ARG A 76 5.68 9.54 -4.84
C ARG A 76 4.22 9.79 -5.23
N LEU A 77 3.94 10.87 -5.95
CA LEU A 77 2.60 11.15 -6.48
C LEU A 77 2.16 10.07 -7.48
N LEU A 78 3.04 9.67 -8.41
CA LEU A 78 2.74 8.58 -9.36
C LEU A 78 2.37 7.27 -8.66
N ILE A 79 3.16 6.85 -7.66
CA ILE A 79 2.84 5.66 -6.85
C ILE A 79 1.53 5.85 -6.10
N TYR A 80 1.29 7.03 -5.53
CA TYR A 80 0.07 7.31 -4.78
C TYR A 80 -1.18 7.15 -5.66
N PHE A 81 -1.20 7.77 -6.85
CA PHE A 81 -2.32 7.63 -7.80
C PHE A 81 -2.51 6.18 -8.24
N LYS A 82 -1.43 5.46 -8.56
CA LYS A 82 -1.49 4.05 -8.93
C LYS A 82 -2.01 3.16 -7.79
N SER A 83 -1.59 3.44 -6.56
CA SER A 83 -2.00 2.69 -5.36
C SER A 83 -3.47 2.93 -5.01
N LYS A 84 -3.95 4.19 -5.13
CA LYS A 84 -5.36 4.53 -4.87
C LYS A 84 -6.32 3.92 -5.89
N ASN A 85 -5.90 3.84 -7.15
CA ASN A 85 -6.68 3.25 -8.23
C ASN A 85 -6.47 1.74 -8.39
N ALA A 86 -5.67 1.11 -7.52
CA ALA A 86 -5.41 -0.32 -7.58
C ALA A 86 -6.69 -1.08 -7.21
N LYS A 87 -7.26 -1.78 -8.18
CA LYS A 87 -8.36 -2.73 -7.96
C LYS A 87 -7.88 -3.86 -7.04
N LYS A 88 -8.70 -4.21 -6.04
CA LYS A 88 -8.42 -5.31 -5.12
C LYS A 88 -8.89 -6.61 -5.75
N PHE A 89 -7.94 -7.40 -6.23
CA PHE A 89 -8.19 -8.75 -6.75
C PHE A 89 -7.49 -9.78 -5.87
N ARG A 90 -8.07 -10.97 -5.80
CA ARG A 90 -7.40 -12.14 -5.23
C ARG A 90 -6.58 -12.77 -6.36
N ARG A 91 -5.31 -12.38 -6.45
CA ARG A 91 -4.38 -12.87 -7.48
C ARG A 91 -4.12 -14.36 -7.28
N ASP A 92 -3.90 -15.06 -8.39
CA ASP A 92 -3.52 -16.49 -8.40
C ASP A 92 -4.55 -17.42 -7.76
N ALA A 93 -5.82 -17.01 -7.74
CA ALA A 93 -6.89 -17.82 -7.22
C ALA A 93 -8.08 -17.83 -8.18
N GLU A 94 -8.45 -19.04 -8.59
CA GLU A 94 -9.57 -19.25 -9.48
C GLU A 94 -10.91 -18.85 -8.84
N TYR A 95 -11.87 -18.56 -9.71
CA TYR A 95 -13.25 -18.38 -9.30
C TYR A 95 -13.74 -19.66 -8.62
N GLY A 96 -14.38 -19.54 -7.46
CA GLY A 96 -14.85 -20.69 -6.70
C GLY A 96 -13.84 -21.32 -5.74
N SER A 97 -12.61 -20.78 -5.61
CA SER A 97 -11.63 -21.32 -4.63
C SER A 97 -11.96 -20.94 -3.16
N ALA A 98 -13.23 -20.72 -2.83
CA ALA A 98 -13.68 -20.48 -1.47
C ALA A 98 -13.38 -21.72 -0.61
N ARG A 99 -12.87 -21.50 0.60
CA ARG A 99 -12.65 -22.54 1.60
C ARG A 99 -13.58 -22.33 2.78
N TRP A 100 -13.81 -23.39 3.54
CA TRP A 100 -14.42 -23.27 4.85
C TRP A 100 -13.56 -22.38 5.76
N GLY A 101 -14.23 -21.40 6.37
CA GLY A 101 -13.63 -20.53 7.37
C GLY A 101 -13.46 -21.29 8.68
N THR A 102 -12.56 -20.79 9.52
CA THR A 102 -12.38 -21.23 10.90
C THR A 102 -12.87 -20.15 11.86
N GLU A 103 -13.02 -20.48 13.14
CA GLU A 103 -13.35 -19.51 14.19
C GLU A 103 -12.40 -18.29 14.20
N LYS A 104 -11.13 -18.46 13.78
CA LYS A 104 -10.17 -17.35 13.68
C LYS A 104 -10.52 -16.37 12.56
N ASP A 105 -11.12 -16.87 11.47
CA ASP A 105 -11.47 -16.06 10.31
C ASP A 105 -12.68 -15.16 10.60
N ILE A 106 -13.62 -15.57 11.48
CA ILE A 106 -14.81 -14.78 11.82
C ILE A 106 -14.58 -13.75 12.93
N LYS A 107 -13.60 -13.96 13.82
CA LYS A 107 -13.30 -13.08 14.98
C LYS A 107 -13.28 -11.56 14.68
N PRO A 108 -12.71 -11.07 13.58
CA PRO A 108 -12.70 -9.63 13.28
C PRO A 108 -14.08 -9.03 13.01
N PHE A 109 -15.09 -9.87 12.77
CA PHE A 109 -16.46 -9.51 12.44
C PHE A 109 -17.40 -9.59 13.65
N VAL A 110 -16.91 -10.05 14.80
CA VAL A 110 -17.69 -10.21 16.03
C VAL A 110 -17.61 -8.93 16.88
N ASP A 111 -18.74 -8.47 17.39
CA ASP A 111 -18.81 -7.41 18.40
C ASP A 111 -18.43 -7.97 19.77
N PRO A 112 -17.63 -7.25 20.59
CA PRO A 112 -17.27 -7.69 21.93
C PRO A 112 -18.48 -7.89 22.85
N LYS A 113 -19.61 -7.21 22.61
CA LYS A 113 -20.86 -7.45 23.33
C LYS A 113 -21.67 -8.50 22.59
N PHE A 114 -21.88 -9.66 23.22
CA PHE A 114 -22.59 -10.78 22.62
C PHE A 114 -23.96 -10.40 22.03
N GLU A 115 -24.74 -9.62 22.78
CA GLU A 115 -26.09 -9.13 22.41
C GLU A 115 -26.11 -8.31 21.11
N ASN A 116 -24.97 -7.72 20.72
CA ASN A 116 -24.85 -6.93 19.50
C ASN A 116 -24.51 -7.76 18.27
N ASN A 117 -24.59 -9.09 18.36
CA ASN A 117 -24.27 -9.99 17.26
C ASN A 117 -25.50 -10.76 16.78
N VAL A 118 -25.58 -10.94 15.47
CA VAL A 118 -26.37 -11.99 14.83
C VAL A 118 -25.66 -13.32 15.11
N ILE A 119 -26.41 -14.27 15.66
CA ILE A 119 -25.94 -15.63 15.92
C ILE A 119 -26.17 -16.43 14.64
N LEU A 120 -25.10 -16.91 14.01
CA LEU A 120 -25.20 -17.74 12.79
C LEU A 120 -25.05 -19.22 13.14
N THR A 121 -24.09 -19.53 14.01
CA THR A 121 -23.84 -20.88 14.53
C THR A 121 -23.39 -20.78 15.99
N GLY A 122 -22.94 -21.89 16.59
CA GLY A 122 -22.34 -21.86 17.93
C GLY A 122 -20.99 -21.15 18.00
N THR A 123 -20.26 -21.01 16.89
CA THR A 123 -18.91 -20.42 16.85
C THR A 123 -18.84 -19.15 15.99
N GLU A 124 -19.75 -19.00 15.01
CA GLU A 124 -19.79 -17.88 14.10
C GLU A 124 -20.84 -16.85 14.51
N PHE A 125 -20.36 -15.63 14.76
CA PHE A 125 -21.18 -14.47 15.11
C PHE A 125 -20.87 -13.32 14.14
N LEU A 126 -21.87 -12.48 13.89
CA LEU A 126 -21.71 -11.31 13.02
C LEU A 126 -22.21 -10.06 13.72
N THR A 127 -21.36 -9.04 13.84
CA THR A 127 -21.75 -7.75 14.43
C THR A 127 -22.94 -7.14 13.71
N MET A 128 -23.93 -6.69 14.47
CA MET A 128 -25.07 -5.90 13.96
C MET A 128 -24.67 -4.44 13.66
N ASN A 129 -23.46 -4.03 14.02
CA ASN A 129 -22.97 -2.70 13.72
C ASN A 129 -22.66 -2.56 12.23
N THR A 130 -23.45 -1.75 11.53
CA THR A 130 -23.26 -1.45 10.10
C THR A 130 -22.02 -0.60 9.83
N ARG A 131 -21.44 0.03 10.85
CA ARG A 131 -20.27 0.91 10.77
C ARG A 131 -19.20 0.49 11.80
N PRO A 132 -18.57 -0.69 11.62
CA PRO A 132 -17.49 -1.12 12.49
C PRO A 132 -16.27 -0.21 12.36
N LYS A 133 -15.41 -0.16 13.38
CA LYS A 133 -14.18 0.66 13.40
C LYS A 133 -13.28 0.42 12.18
N ILE A 134 -13.30 -0.80 11.66
CA ILE A 134 -12.61 -1.18 10.42
C ILE A 134 -13.69 -1.38 9.35
N PRO A 135 -13.88 -0.43 8.41
CA PRO A 135 -14.94 -0.52 7.39
C PRO A 135 -14.87 -1.79 6.51
N ALA A 136 -13.68 -2.38 6.35
CA ALA A 136 -13.51 -3.64 5.62
C ALA A 136 -14.21 -4.83 6.30
N ASN A 137 -14.54 -4.71 7.58
CA ASN A 137 -15.24 -5.73 8.35
C ASN A 137 -16.77 -5.55 8.31
N ALA A 138 -17.28 -4.51 7.67
CA ALA A 138 -18.72 -4.37 7.46
C ALA A 138 -19.22 -5.49 6.55
N ARG A 139 -20.37 -6.08 6.90
CA ARG A 139 -21.04 -7.13 6.13
C ARG A 139 -22.52 -6.81 6.00
N ASN A 140 -23.14 -7.41 4.98
CA ASN A 140 -24.59 -7.43 4.87
C ASN A 140 -25.16 -8.26 6.02
N LEU A 141 -26.21 -7.76 6.67
CA LEU A 141 -26.83 -8.39 7.83
C LEU A 141 -28.01 -9.28 7.45
N ASN A 142 -28.44 -9.25 6.18
CA ASN A 142 -29.47 -10.15 5.68
C ASN A 142 -28.92 -11.57 5.59
N CYS A 143 -29.56 -12.51 6.28
CA CYS A 143 -29.24 -13.93 6.26
C CYS A 143 -30.34 -14.71 5.50
N CYS A 144 -29.94 -15.72 4.74
CA CYS A 144 -30.85 -16.70 4.13
C CYS A 144 -30.51 -18.07 4.69
N ILE A 145 -31.46 -18.67 5.43
CA ILE A 145 -31.28 -19.98 6.06
C ILE A 145 -31.91 -21.04 5.16
N ILE A 146 -31.10 -21.99 4.69
CA ILE A 146 -31.52 -23.09 3.81
C ILE A 146 -31.23 -24.41 4.52
N GLY A 147 -32.19 -25.34 4.48
CA GLY A 147 -32.07 -26.64 5.12
C GLY A 147 -33.28 -27.53 4.83
N SER A 148 -33.13 -28.84 4.98
CA SER A 148 -34.19 -29.84 4.75
C SER A 148 -35.36 -29.69 5.73
N SER A 149 -36.47 -30.39 5.46
CA SER A 149 -37.57 -30.46 6.43
C SER A 149 -37.09 -31.05 7.76
N GLY A 150 -37.51 -30.45 8.88
CA GLY A 150 -37.08 -30.88 10.22
C GLY A 150 -35.67 -30.46 10.66
N SER A 151 -34.89 -29.76 9.83
CA SER A 151 -33.51 -29.36 10.16
C SER A 151 -33.39 -28.24 11.20
N GLY A 152 -34.51 -27.81 11.81
CA GLY A 152 -34.49 -26.82 12.89
C GLY A 152 -34.42 -25.34 12.48
N LYS A 153 -34.63 -24.99 11.20
CA LYS A 153 -34.56 -23.60 10.68
C LYS A 153 -35.40 -22.55 11.43
N THR A 154 -36.45 -22.99 12.12
CA THR A 154 -37.36 -22.10 12.88
C THR A 154 -36.99 -22.03 14.36
N ARG A 155 -36.26 -23.04 14.86
CA ARG A 155 -35.92 -23.18 16.27
C ARG A 155 -34.54 -22.60 16.58
N PHE A 156 -33.63 -22.66 15.62
CA PHE A 156 -32.25 -22.17 15.67
C PHE A 156 -32.09 -21.04 14.66
#